data_AF-A0A1B6HFS8-F1
#
_entry.id   AF-A0A1B6HFS8-F1
#
_cell.length_a   1.000
_cell.length_b   1.000
_cell.length_c   1.000
_cell.angle_alpha   90.00
_cell.angle_beta   90.00
_cell.angle_gamma   90.00
#
_symmetry.space_group_name_H-M   'P 1'
#
loop_
_entity.id
_entity.type
_entity.pdbx_description
1 polymer ?
#
loop_
_entity_poly.entity_id
_entity_poly.type
_entity_poly.pdbx_seq_one_letter_code
_entity_poly.pdbx_strand_id
1 'polypeptide(L)'
;MGSEEPSPKKLKLSGDVSKTEKSDYVRILADERQKAAESVLEFKFNKKRVKILSSAQDVPDWAEGVVYWMFRDERVQDNWAFLFAQKLALKNEIPLHICFCVKPKFLDATIRHYKFLFKGLEEVASECKSLNIEFHLLIGNGEEVLPGFVEKNKIGAVVVDFMPLRDCLSWAQTLKKSLPKEVPLIQVDAHNIVPCWTASDKLEYGARTIRGKITRQLPEFLTQFPPVVKHPFSGKLKADKIDWEAAEKSLQVDRSVGPVTGFVPGYKAGISVLQEFCNKRIKMFGSKR
;
A
#
# COMPACT_ATOMS: atom_id res chain seq x y z
N MET A 1 -37.59 -14.79 32.71
CA MET A 1 -36.16 -14.46 32.61
C MET A 1 -35.52 -15.46 31.65
N GLY A 2 -34.78 -14.97 30.66
CA GLY A 2 -34.10 -15.80 29.67
C GLY A 2 -34.37 -15.35 28.22
N SER A 3 -33.92 -14.15 27.85
CA SER A 3 -33.88 -13.74 26.45
C SER A 3 -32.71 -14.45 25.76
N GLU A 4 -33.00 -15.37 24.85
CA GLU A 4 -32.00 -16.02 24.00
C GLU A 4 -31.30 -14.97 23.11
N GLU A 5 -29.98 -14.88 23.23
CA GLU A 5 -29.16 -14.09 22.31
C GLU A 5 -29.20 -14.73 20.90
N PRO A 6 -29.44 -13.95 19.83
CA PRO A 6 -29.45 -14.50 18.49
C PRO A 6 -28.03 -14.91 18.08
N SER A 7 -27.87 -16.18 17.72
CA SER A 7 -26.63 -16.74 17.18
C SER A 7 -26.16 -15.96 15.94
N PRO A 8 -24.87 -15.57 15.85
CA PRO A 8 -24.36 -14.82 14.71
C PRO A 8 -24.45 -15.66 13.44
N LYS A 9 -25.12 -15.13 12.40
CA LYS A 9 -25.14 -15.73 11.06
C LYS A 9 -23.70 -15.85 10.55
N LYS A 10 -23.20 -17.09 10.46
CA LYS A 10 -21.94 -17.40 9.79
C LYS A 10 -22.02 -16.87 8.36
N LEU A 11 -21.14 -15.93 8.01
CA LEU A 11 -20.86 -15.66 6.60
C LEU A 11 -20.39 -16.98 5.98
N LYS A 12 -21.12 -17.46 4.95
CA LYS A 12 -20.65 -18.57 4.13
C LYS A 12 -19.40 -18.09 3.39
N LEU A 13 -18.23 -18.50 3.87
CA LEU A 13 -17.03 -18.54 3.03
C LEU A 13 -17.29 -19.59 1.95
N SER A 14 -17.43 -19.15 0.70
CA SER A 14 -17.52 -20.03 -0.44
C SER A 14 -16.16 -20.70 -0.68
N GLY A 15 -16.14 -22.03 -0.67
CA GLY A 15 -15.01 -22.84 -1.13
C GLY A 15 -14.46 -23.79 -0.06
N ASP A 16 -14.69 -25.08 -0.24
CA ASP A 16 -13.94 -26.13 0.45
C ASP A 16 -12.51 -26.17 -0.13
N VAL A 17 -11.58 -25.46 0.52
CA VAL A 17 -10.17 -25.34 0.10
C VAL A 17 -9.39 -26.65 0.34
N SER A 18 -10.04 -27.72 0.80
CA SER A 18 -9.34 -28.92 1.26
C SER A 18 -8.88 -29.88 0.15
N LYS A 19 -9.22 -29.62 -1.12
CA LYS A 19 -8.82 -30.48 -2.25
C LYS A 19 -8.54 -29.67 -3.51
N THR A 20 -7.33 -29.16 -3.65
CA THR A 20 -6.83 -28.75 -4.98
C THR A 20 -5.32 -28.96 -5.00
N GLU A 21 -4.84 -29.58 -6.09
CA GLU A 21 -3.43 -29.70 -6.47
C GLU A 21 -2.68 -28.39 -6.20
N LYS A 22 -1.42 -28.47 -5.74
CA LYS A 22 -0.45 -27.37 -5.49
C LYS A 22 -0.86 -26.02 -6.11
N SER A 23 -1.83 -25.33 -5.51
CA SER A 23 -2.43 -24.18 -6.16
C SER A 23 -1.61 -22.96 -5.78
N ASP A 24 -0.96 -22.33 -6.73
CA ASP A 24 -0.15 -21.13 -6.47
C ASP A 24 -1.10 -19.96 -6.13
N TYR A 25 -1.17 -19.58 -4.85
CA TYR A 25 -2.03 -18.48 -4.42
C TYR A 25 -1.67 -17.16 -5.11
N VAL A 26 -0.41 -16.96 -5.51
CA VAL A 26 -0.01 -15.76 -6.26
C VAL A 26 -0.76 -15.71 -7.59
N ARG A 27 -0.84 -16.83 -8.30
CA ARG A 27 -1.58 -16.94 -9.56
C ARG A 27 -3.08 -16.85 -9.36
N ILE A 28 -3.64 -17.53 -8.36
CA ILE A 28 -5.08 -17.47 -8.06
C ILE A 28 -5.51 -16.03 -7.79
N LEU A 29 -4.79 -15.31 -6.91
CA LEU A 29 -5.11 -13.92 -6.60
C LEU A 29 -4.98 -13.01 -7.82
N ALA A 30 -3.99 -13.26 -8.69
CA ALA A 30 -3.88 -12.53 -9.95
C ALA A 30 -5.10 -12.76 -10.87
N ASP A 31 -5.55 -14.01 -11.02
CA ASP A 31 -6.74 -14.36 -11.81
C ASP A 31 -8.02 -13.76 -11.20
N GLU A 32 -8.15 -13.73 -9.86
CA GLU A 32 -9.27 -13.10 -9.17
C GLU A 32 -9.33 -11.60 -9.43
N ARG A 33 -8.19 -10.90 -9.44
CA ARG A 33 -8.13 -9.48 -9.78
C ARG A 33 -8.62 -9.23 -11.20
N GLN A 34 -8.11 -9.99 -12.17
CA GLN A 34 -8.52 -9.86 -13.58
C GLN A 34 -10.02 -10.10 -13.78
N LYS A 35 -10.63 -10.99 -12.99
CA LYS A 35 -12.09 -11.21 -13.01
C LYS A 35 -12.87 -10.08 -12.34
N ALA A 36 -12.27 -9.36 -11.39
CA ALA A 36 -12.94 -8.31 -10.64
C ALA A 36 -13.20 -7.05 -11.48
N ALA A 37 -12.26 -6.69 -12.36
CA ALA A 37 -12.41 -5.63 -13.37
C ALA A 37 -11.24 -5.68 -14.37
N GLU A 38 -11.41 -5.07 -15.55
CA GLU A 38 -10.32 -4.92 -16.53
C GLU A 38 -9.21 -3.98 -16.03
N SER A 39 -9.57 -2.95 -15.27
CA SER A 39 -8.64 -2.01 -14.66
C SER A 39 -9.27 -1.28 -13.47
N VAL A 40 -8.48 -0.46 -12.77
CA VAL A 40 -9.00 0.41 -11.71
C VAL A 40 -9.97 1.49 -12.22
N LEU A 41 -9.97 1.82 -13.52
CA LEU A 41 -10.95 2.75 -14.09
C LEU A 41 -12.36 2.16 -14.04
N GLU A 42 -12.49 0.89 -14.45
CA GLU A 42 -13.74 0.12 -14.51
C GLU A 42 -14.16 -0.46 -13.16
N PHE A 43 -13.28 -0.44 -12.17
CA PHE A 43 -13.61 -0.86 -10.82
C PHE A 43 -14.35 0.23 -10.05
N LYS A 44 -15.41 -0.17 -9.32
CA LYS A 44 -16.16 0.68 -8.38
C LYS A 44 -15.33 0.99 -7.14
N PHE A 45 -14.31 1.83 -7.31
CA PHE A 45 -13.41 2.26 -6.25
C PHE A 45 -14.17 3.07 -5.18
N ASN A 46 -14.05 2.68 -3.91
CA ASN A 46 -14.69 3.39 -2.81
C ASN A 46 -13.89 4.63 -2.41
N LYS A 47 -14.40 5.82 -2.77
CA LYS A 47 -13.77 7.12 -2.46
C LYS A 47 -13.65 7.40 -0.97
N LYS A 48 -14.38 6.72 -0.07
CA LYS A 48 -14.22 6.88 1.39
C LYS A 48 -12.84 6.44 1.89
N ARG A 49 -12.08 5.68 1.09
CA ARG A 49 -10.66 5.35 1.33
C ARG A 49 -9.71 6.52 1.15
N VAL A 50 -10.18 7.65 0.62
CA VAL A 50 -9.35 8.76 0.15
C VAL A 50 -9.64 10.02 0.97
N LYS A 51 -8.58 10.76 1.29
CA LYS A 51 -8.63 12.12 1.86
C LYS A 51 -7.71 13.03 1.07
N ILE A 52 -8.25 14.12 0.54
CA ILE A 52 -7.43 15.19 -0.04
C ILE A 52 -6.97 16.07 1.12
N LEU A 53 -5.67 16.20 1.31
CA LEU A 53 -5.07 16.93 2.42
C LEU A 53 -4.83 18.40 2.06
N SER A 54 -4.51 18.70 0.80
CA SER A 54 -4.27 20.03 0.25
C SER A 54 -5.56 20.79 -0.12
N SER A 55 -5.44 22.07 -0.46
CA SER A 55 -6.53 22.85 -1.05
C SER A 55 -6.80 22.49 -2.51
N ALA A 56 -5.74 22.27 -3.31
CA ALA A 56 -5.87 21.77 -4.67
C ALA A 56 -6.57 20.40 -4.66
N GLN A 57 -7.54 20.23 -5.58
CA GLN A 57 -8.37 19.04 -5.71
C GLN A 57 -8.06 18.25 -6.98
N ASP A 58 -7.65 18.94 -8.04
CA ASP A 58 -7.47 18.38 -9.38
C ASP A 58 -5.99 18.37 -9.77
N VAL A 59 -5.65 17.47 -10.70
CA VAL A 59 -4.32 17.43 -11.31
C VAL A 59 -4.21 18.62 -12.28
N PRO A 60 -3.19 19.48 -12.19
CA PRO A 60 -3.02 20.59 -13.12
C PRO A 60 -2.75 20.14 -14.56
N ASP A 61 -3.21 20.90 -15.55
CA ASP A 61 -3.04 20.59 -16.98
C ASP A 61 -1.57 20.50 -17.43
N TRP A 62 -0.65 21.18 -16.71
CA TRP A 62 0.77 21.15 -17.00
C TRP A 62 1.50 19.90 -16.48
N ALA A 63 0.80 19.04 -15.75
CA ALA A 63 1.38 17.88 -15.09
C ALA A 63 2.06 16.93 -16.08
N GLU A 64 3.29 16.53 -15.78
CA GLU A 64 4.02 15.52 -16.55
C GLU A 64 4.02 14.14 -15.85
N GLY A 65 3.34 14.00 -14.71
CA GLY A 65 3.15 12.71 -14.03
C GLY A 65 2.44 12.80 -12.67
N VAL A 66 2.04 11.64 -12.16
CA VAL A 66 1.55 11.44 -10.78
C VAL A 66 2.59 10.65 -10.00
N VAL A 67 2.83 11.01 -8.73
CA VAL A 67 3.68 10.22 -7.82
C VAL A 67 2.84 9.57 -6.73
N TYR A 68 3.05 8.28 -6.49
CA TYR A 68 2.74 7.65 -5.21
C TYR A 68 4.01 7.56 -4.37
N TRP A 69 4.06 8.31 -3.27
CA TRP A 69 5.05 8.09 -2.22
C TRP A 69 4.61 6.91 -1.36
N MET A 70 5.17 5.75 -1.69
CA MET A 70 4.99 4.49 -0.98
C MET A 70 5.80 4.52 0.31
N PHE A 71 5.16 4.22 1.43
CA PHE A 71 5.84 4.12 2.72
C PHE A 71 5.36 2.94 3.55
N ARG A 72 4.08 2.89 3.95
CA ARG A 72 3.58 1.82 4.83
C ARG A 72 3.19 0.56 4.06
N ASP A 73 2.64 0.72 2.87
CA ASP A 73 2.06 -0.36 2.07
C ASP A 73 2.99 -0.73 0.90
N GLU A 74 4.12 -1.38 1.24
CA GLU A 74 5.26 -1.66 0.35
C GLU A 74 5.00 -2.85 -0.59
N ARG A 75 3.95 -2.77 -1.39
CA ARG A 75 3.54 -3.78 -2.37
C ARG A 75 2.79 -3.13 -3.53
N VAL A 76 2.90 -3.73 -4.72
CA VAL A 76 2.14 -3.31 -5.90
C VAL A 76 0.70 -3.83 -5.84
N GLN A 77 0.56 -5.12 -5.55
CA GLN A 77 -0.73 -5.82 -5.55
C GLN A 77 -1.51 -5.59 -4.25
N ASP A 78 -2.85 -5.57 -4.35
CA ASP A 78 -3.78 -5.33 -3.24
C ASP A 78 -3.46 -4.06 -2.44
N ASN A 79 -3.07 -3.01 -3.15
CA ASN A 79 -2.71 -1.71 -2.58
C ASN A 79 -3.66 -0.62 -3.12
N TRP A 80 -4.57 -0.14 -2.26
CA TRP A 80 -5.52 0.90 -2.65
C TRP A 80 -4.85 2.24 -2.98
N ALA A 81 -3.71 2.58 -2.38
CA ALA A 81 -2.97 3.80 -2.67
C ALA A 81 -2.34 3.73 -4.06
N PHE A 82 -1.72 2.59 -4.39
CA PHE A 82 -1.18 2.33 -5.73
C PHE A 82 -2.29 2.37 -6.79
N LEU A 83 -3.39 1.64 -6.57
CA LEU A 83 -4.54 1.63 -7.46
C LEU A 83 -5.14 3.03 -7.65
N PHE A 84 -5.27 3.81 -6.58
CA PHE A 84 -5.76 5.18 -6.67
C PHE A 84 -4.80 6.08 -7.47
N ALA A 85 -3.49 5.97 -7.24
CA ALA A 85 -2.49 6.72 -8.00
C ALA A 85 -2.52 6.36 -9.49
N GLN A 86 -2.63 5.07 -9.83
CA GLN A 86 -2.82 4.63 -11.22
C GLN A 86 -4.13 5.14 -11.80
N LYS A 87 -5.23 5.11 -11.05
CA LYS A 87 -6.53 5.67 -11.49
C LYS A 87 -6.40 7.15 -11.82
N LEU A 88 -5.68 7.92 -10.99
CA LEU A 88 -5.45 9.34 -11.19
C LEU A 88 -4.58 9.59 -12.43
N ALA A 89 -3.49 8.86 -12.59
CA ALA A 89 -2.60 8.97 -13.74
C ALA A 89 -3.29 8.61 -15.06
N LEU A 90 -4.03 7.48 -15.09
CA LEU A 90 -4.77 7.03 -16.26
C LEU A 90 -5.84 8.05 -16.70
N LYS A 91 -6.58 8.63 -15.75
CA LYS A 91 -7.61 9.63 -16.04
C LYS A 91 -7.08 10.92 -16.66
N ASN A 92 -5.83 11.25 -16.36
CA ASN A 92 -5.18 12.45 -16.87
C ASN A 92 -4.21 12.12 -18.02
N GLU A 93 -4.18 10.87 -18.49
CA GLU A 93 -3.33 10.41 -19.59
C GLU A 93 -1.82 10.69 -19.41
N ILE A 94 -1.36 10.66 -18.15
CA ILE A 94 0.02 10.96 -17.77
C ILE A 94 0.71 9.76 -17.11
N PRO A 95 2.06 9.74 -17.08
CA PRO A 95 2.84 8.71 -16.40
C PRO A 95 2.53 8.58 -14.90
N LEU A 96 2.65 7.36 -14.39
CA LEU A 96 2.68 7.06 -12.96
C LEU A 96 4.11 6.78 -12.52
N HIS A 97 4.51 7.38 -11.41
CA HIS A 97 5.79 7.17 -10.75
C HIS A 97 5.56 6.68 -9.32
N ILE A 98 6.37 5.73 -8.87
CA ILE A 98 6.42 5.30 -7.48
C ILE A 98 7.70 5.83 -6.86
N CYS A 99 7.60 6.43 -5.68
CA CYS A 99 8.76 6.88 -4.92
C CYS A 99 8.80 6.17 -3.57
N PHE A 100 9.97 5.68 -3.19
CA PHE A 100 10.27 5.29 -1.82
C PHE A 100 11.44 6.12 -1.32
N CYS A 101 11.28 6.77 -0.17
CA CYS A 101 12.32 7.62 0.43
C CYS A 101 12.99 6.87 1.59
N VAL A 102 14.26 6.51 1.42
CA VAL A 102 15.07 5.82 2.43
C VAL A 102 15.47 6.84 3.49
N LYS A 103 14.74 6.85 4.60
CA LYS A 103 15.13 7.63 5.79
C LYS A 103 16.41 7.04 6.39
N PRO A 104 17.43 7.86 6.71
CA PRO A 104 18.68 7.38 7.34
C PRO A 104 18.42 6.64 8.65
N LYS A 105 17.43 7.09 9.41
CA LYS A 105 16.96 6.44 10.64
C LYS A 105 15.43 6.55 10.72
N PHE A 106 14.77 5.45 11.07
CA PHE A 106 13.34 5.43 11.35
C PHE A 106 13.08 4.64 12.64
N LEU A 107 12.54 5.33 13.66
CA LEU A 107 12.39 4.79 15.01
C LEU A 107 13.73 4.14 15.47
N ASP A 108 13.66 2.97 16.09
CA ASP A 108 14.82 2.16 16.48
C ASP A 108 15.03 0.97 15.52
N ALA A 109 14.68 1.13 14.25
CA ALA A 109 14.90 0.10 13.25
C ALA A 109 16.41 -0.17 13.09
N THR A 110 16.80 -1.43 13.31
CA THR A 110 18.17 -1.93 13.04
C THR A 110 18.35 -2.37 11.59
N ILE A 111 19.59 -2.71 11.21
CA ILE A 111 19.92 -3.21 9.86
C ILE A 111 19.10 -4.45 9.46
N ARG A 112 18.65 -5.26 10.42
CA ARG A 112 17.72 -6.39 10.20
C ARG A 112 16.47 -5.96 9.43
N HIS A 113 15.85 -4.86 9.85
CA HIS A 113 14.59 -4.38 9.28
C HIS A 113 14.82 -3.88 7.85
N TYR A 114 15.87 -3.07 7.64
CA TYR A 114 16.19 -2.52 6.33
C TYR A 114 16.61 -3.59 5.32
N LYS A 115 17.34 -4.63 5.74
CA LYS A 115 17.67 -5.75 4.84
C LYS A 115 16.44 -6.54 4.42
N PHE A 116 15.47 -6.71 5.32
CA PHE A 116 14.17 -7.32 4.95
C PHE A 116 13.40 -6.40 3.99
N LEU A 117 13.27 -5.12 4.33
CA LEU A 117 12.62 -4.09 3.53
C LEU A 117 13.19 -4.02 2.11
N PHE A 118 14.50 -3.82 1.95
CA PHE A 118 15.12 -3.64 0.63
C PHE A 118 14.94 -4.84 -0.27
N LYS A 119 14.99 -6.07 0.26
CA LYS A 119 14.65 -7.26 -0.51
C LYS A 119 13.19 -7.31 -0.97
N GLY A 120 12.26 -6.77 -0.17
CA GLY A 120 10.88 -6.56 -0.62
C GLY A 120 10.78 -5.48 -1.72
N LEU A 121 11.50 -4.37 -1.56
CA LEU A 121 11.50 -3.28 -2.54
C LEU A 121 12.18 -3.67 -3.87
N GLU A 122 13.15 -4.59 -3.87
CA GLU A 122 13.71 -5.19 -5.09
C GLU A 122 12.59 -5.88 -5.91
N GLU A 123 11.68 -6.60 -5.25
CA GLU A 123 10.51 -7.24 -5.90
C GLU A 123 9.53 -6.18 -6.43
N VAL A 124 9.23 -5.13 -5.65
CA VAL A 124 8.38 -4.01 -6.07
C VAL A 124 8.96 -3.32 -7.31
N ALA A 125 10.25 -2.97 -7.30
CA ALA A 125 10.91 -2.31 -8.41
C ALA A 125 10.88 -3.16 -9.69
N SER A 126 11.09 -4.48 -9.56
CA SER A 126 10.98 -5.42 -10.68
C SER A 126 9.56 -5.50 -11.25
N GLU A 127 8.54 -5.50 -10.38
CA GLU A 127 7.14 -5.55 -10.80
C GLU A 127 6.70 -4.23 -11.45
N CYS A 128 7.05 -3.08 -10.87
CA CYS A 128 6.85 -1.76 -11.47
C CYS A 128 7.44 -1.68 -12.88
N LYS A 129 8.67 -2.17 -13.09
CA LYS A 129 9.30 -2.23 -14.41
C LYS A 129 8.47 -3.06 -15.40
N SER A 130 7.95 -4.22 -14.99
CA SER A 130 7.10 -5.07 -15.86
C SER A 130 5.77 -4.38 -16.25
N LEU A 131 5.29 -3.50 -15.37
CA LEU A 131 4.07 -2.72 -15.55
C LEU A 131 4.31 -1.38 -16.26
N ASN A 132 5.52 -1.09 -16.76
CA ASN A 132 5.87 0.20 -17.36
C ASN A 132 5.64 1.39 -16.39
N ILE A 133 5.96 1.19 -15.12
CA ILE A 133 5.87 2.20 -14.06
C ILE A 133 7.28 2.40 -13.50
N GLU A 134 7.72 3.65 -13.43
CA GLU A 134 9.06 3.99 -12.93
C GLU A 134 9.05 3.95 -11.39
N PHE A 135 10.02 3.26 -10.79
CA PHE A 135 10.23 3.20 -9.35
C PHE A 135 11.51 3.95 -8.96
N HIS A 136 11.36 5.02 -8.18
CA HIS A 136 12.42 5.90 -7.74
C HIS A 136 12.77 5.64 -6.28
N LEU A 137 14.02 5.28 -6.01
CA LEU A 137 14.55 5.19 -4.65
C LEU A 137 15.29 6.48 -4.31
N LEU A 138 14.71 7.30 -3.44
CA LEU A 138 15.30 8.57 -3.00
C LEU A 138 15.97 8.37 -1.64
N ILE A 139 17.14 8.98 -1.42
CA ILE A 139 17.83 8.95 -0.12
C ILE A 139 17.49 10.21 0.66
N GLY A 140 17.02 10.05 1.89
CA GLY A 140 16.65 11.15 2.78
C GLY A 140 15.22 11.09 3.29
N ASN A 141 14.83 12.10 4.07
CA ASN A 141 13.49 12.22 4.61
C ASN A 141 12.52 12.61 3.48
N GLY A 142 11.48 11.81 3.25
CA GLY A 142 10.57 12.03 2.11
C GLY A 142 9.88 13.40 2.13
N GLU A 143 9.52 13.90 3.30
CA GLU A 143 8.94 15.24 3.49
C GLU A 143 9.91 16.39 3.13
N GLU A 144 11.21 16.12 3.04
CA GLU A 144 12.26 17.08 2.68
C GLU A 144 12.69 16.93 1.21
N VAL A 145 12.87 15.69 0.73
CA VAL A 145 13.42 15.43 -0.61
C VAL A 145 12.37 15.37 -1.72
N LEU A 146 11.14 14.94 -1.38
CA LEU A 146 10.07 14.76 -2.35
C LEU A 146 9.57 16.08 -2.98
N PRO A 147 9.46 17.23 -2.26
CA PRO A 147 9.09 18.50 -2.89
C PRO A 147 10.00 18.90 -4.04
N GLY A 148 11.32 18.78 -3.87
CA GLY A 148 12.29 19.07 -4.94
C GLY A 148 12.15 18.11 -6.12
N PHE A 149 11.86 16.84 -5.86
CA PHE A 149 11.55 15.87 -6.92
C PHE A 149 10.26 16.24 -7.68
N VAL A 150 9.23 16.70 -6.96
CA VAL A 150 7.94 17.10 -7.55
C VAL A 150 8.11 18.31 -8.46
N GLU A 151 8.78 19.36 -7.99
CA GLU A 151 8.98 20.59 -8.77
C GLU A 151 9.85 20.33 -9.99
N LYS A 152 11.02 19.69 -9.80
CA LYS A 152 11.98 19.41 -10.89
C LYS A 152 11.34 18.65 -12.04
N ASN A 153 10.45 17.70 -11.73
CA ASN A 153 9.86 16.79 -12.70
C ASN A 153 8.41 17.12 -13.05
N LYS A 154 7.90 18.29 -12.63
CA LYS A 154 6.53 18.75 -12.89
C LYS A 154 5.47 17.68 -12.55
N ILE A 155 5.59 17.10 -11.37
CA ILE A 155 4.62 16.14 -10.85
C ILE A 155 3.35 16.90 -10.46
N GLY A 156 2.21 16.51 -11.03
CA GLY A 156 0.94 17.19 -10.87
C GLY A 156 0.05 16.64 -9.76
N ALA A 157 0.43 15.55 -9.09
CA ALA A 157 -0.25 15.06 -7.89
C ALA A 157 0.65 14.13 -7.09
N VAL A 158 0.50 14.18 -5.77
CA VAL A 158 1.18 13.27 -4.84
C VAL A 158 0.16 12.47 -4.06
N VAL A 159 0.23 11.15 -4.17
CA VAL A 159 -0.52 10.19 -3.36
C VAL A 159 0.38 9.66 -2.25
N VAL A 160 -0.14 9.52 -1.04
CA VAL A 160 0.53 8.89 0.11
C VAL A 160 -0.37 7.83 0.73
N ASP A 161 0.22 6.78 1.30
CA ASP A 161 -0.53 5.82 2.12
C ASP A 161 -0.75 6.34 3.56
N PHE A 162 -1.68 5.72 4.29
CA PHE A 162 -2.06 6.12 5.63
C PHE A 162 -1.29 5.36 6.71
N MET A 163 -0.60 6.12 7.57
CA MET A 163 0.03 5.60 8.78
C MET A 163 -0.34 6.48 9.99
N PRO A 164 -0.97 5.92 11.05
CA PRO A 164 -1.46 6.69 12.19
C PRO A 164 -0.36 7.08 13.21
N LEU A 165 0.91 6.74 12.94
CA LEU A 165 2.01 7.13 13.83
C LEU A 165 2.21 8.64 13.78
N ARG A 166 2.52 9.24 14.94
CA ARG A 166 2.66 10.69 15.13
C ARG A 166 3.59 11.31 14.07
N ASP A 167 4.79 10.74 13.90
CA ASP A 167 5.79 11.27 12.98
C ASP A 167 5.31 11.18 11.53
N CYS A 168 4.74 10.03 11.13
CA CYS A 168 4.23 9.83 9.78
C CYS A 168 3.08 10.79 9.42
N LEU A 169 2.18 11.06 10.38
CA LEU A 169 1.16 12.10 10.22
C LEU A 169 1.78 13.49 10.07
N SER A 170 2.84 13.79 10.84
CA SER A 170 3.54 15.06 10.74
C SER A 170 4.25 15.25 9.40
N TRP A 171 4.76 14.17 8.79
CA TRP A 171 5.41 14.21 7.48
C TRP A 171 4.42 14.56 6.38
N ALA A 172 3.22 13.98 6.39
CA ALA A 172 2.16 14.35 5.46
C ALA A 172 1.76 15.84 5.60
N GLN A 173 1.72 16.36 6.84
CA GLN A 173 1.47 17.80 7.07
C GLN A 173 2.63 18.69 6.63
N THR A 174 3.87 18.23 6.78
CA THR A 174 5.07 18.94 6.32
C THR A 174 5.09 18.99 4.80
N LEU A 175 4.90 17.83 4.15
CA LEU A 175 4.82 17.72 2.70
C LEU A 175 3.71 18.61 2.13
N LYS A 176 2.52 18.63 2.76
CA LYS A 176 1.42 19.54 2.36
C LYS A 176 1.85 21.01 2.29
N LYS A 177 2.72 21.46 3.19
CA LYS A 177 3.20 22.84 3.25
C LYS A 177 4.33 23.12 2.25
N SER A 178 5.12 22.09 1.93
CA SER A 178 6.29 22.20 1.07
C SER A 178 5.99 21.97 -0.41
N LEU A 179 4.88 21.33 -0.75
CA LEU A 179 4.46 21.12 -2.14
C LEU A 179 3.96 22.43 -2.78
N PRO A 180 4.10 22.59 -4.11
CA PRO A 180 3.44 23.67 -4.84
C PRO A 180 1.92 23.68 -4.57
N LYS A 181 1.33 24.88 -4.48
CA LYS A 181 -0.08 25.05 -4.03
C LYS A 181 -1.09 24.38 -4.96
N GLU A 182 -0.74 24.25 -6.22
CA GLU A 182 -1.53 23.67 -7.30
C GLU A 182 -1.43 22.13 -7.31
N VAL A 183 -0.45 21.55 -6.64
CA VAL A 183 -0.25 20.08 -6.60
C VAL A 183 -1.06 19.49 -5.46
N PRO A 184 -2.11 18.69 -5.74
CA PRO A 184 -2.87 18.03 -4.70
C PRO A 184 -2.02 16.96 -3.97
N LEU A 185 -2.13 16.95 -2.64
CA LEU A 185 -1.65 15.88 -1.78
C LEU A 185 -2.84 15.04 -1.33
N ILE A 186 -2.87 13.77 -1.73
CA ILE A 186 -3.95 12.84 -1.47
C ILE A 186 -3.47 11.69 -0.59
N GLN A 187 -4.15 11.45 0.53
CA GLN A 187 -3.90 10.31 1.40
C GLN A 187 -4.91 9.19 1.16
N VAL A 188 -4.44 7.95 1.11
CA VAL A 188 -5.27 6.76 0.90
C VAL A 188 -5.04 5.75 2.01
N ASP A 189 -6.11 5.23 2.62
CA ASP A 189 -5.99 4.08 3.53
C ASP A 189 -5.93 2.77 2.73
N ALA A 190 -4.71 2.29 2.53
CA ALA A 190 -4.39 1.05 1.84
C ALA A 190 -4.08 -0.14 2.77
N HIS A 191 -4.06 0.11 4.09
CA HIS A 191 -3.68 -0.87 5.09
C HIS A 191 -4.89 -1.56 5.73
N ASN A 192 -5.98 -0.81 5.92
CA ASN A 192 -7.17 -1.31 6.60
C ASN A 192 -8.26 -1.74 5.60
N ILE A 193 -9.00 -2.80 5.94
CA ILE A 193 -10.20 -3.20 5.17
C ILE A 193 -11.19 -2.03 5.16
N VAL A 194 -11.63 -1.57 6.34
CA VAL A 194 -12.44 -0.35 6.50
C VAL A 194 -11.49 0.80 6.86
N PRO A 195 -11.47 1.92 6.11
CA PRO A 195 -10.58 3.04 6.39
C PRO A 195 -10.68 3.51 7.84
N CYS A 196 -9.55 3.82 8.46
CA CYS A 196 -9.46 4.11 9.89
C CYS A 196 -10.44 5.22 10.32
N TRP A 197 -10.52 6.29 9.54
CA TRP A 197 -11.43 7.43 9.79
C TRP A 197 -12.90 7.16 9.45
N THR A 198 -13.21 6.06 8.78
CA THR A 198 -14.59 5.62 8.52
C THR A 198 -15.01 4.55 9.52
N ALA A 199 -14.08 3.74 10.02
CA ALA A 199 -14.33 2.68 10.98
C ALA A 199 -14.92 3.22 12.29
N SER A 200 -14.42 4.36 12.77
CA SER A 200 -14.95 5.09 13.93
C SER A 200 -14.59 6.56 13.86
N ASP A 201 -15.49 7.41 14.35
CA ASP A 201 -15.34 8.85 14.54
C ASP A 201 -14.57 9.22 15.81
N LYS A 202 -14.33 8.23 16.69
CA LYS A 202 -13.62 8.40 17.96
C LYS A 202 -12.75 7.19 18.31
N LEU A 203 -11.87 7.38 19.29
CA LEU A 203 -11.17 6.29 19.95
C LEU A 203 -12.17 5.35 20.64
N GLU A 204 -12.02 4.05 20.36
CA GLU A 204 -12.84 3.00 20.94
C GLU A 204 -12.14 2.38 22.15
N TYR A 205 -12.84 2.26 23.27
CA TYR A 205 -12.24 1.82 24.54
C TYR A 205 -12.06 0.30 24.63
N GLY A 206 -12.60 -0.48 23.69
CA GLY A 206 -12.41 -1.92 23.68
C GLY A 206 -12.86 -2.62 22.41
N ALA A 207 -12.42 -3.86 22.23
CA ALA A 207 -12.74 -4.65 21.04
C ALA A 207 -14.25 -4.83 20.82
N ARG A 208 -15.05 -4.92 21.90
CA ARG A 208 -16.52 -5.06 21.81
C ARG A 208 -17.18 -3.86 21.11
N THR A 209 -16.68 -2.65 21.32
CA THR A 209 -17.33 -1.44 20.80
C THR A 209 -16.94 -1.14 19.35
N ILE A 210 -15.68 -1.39 18.98
CA ILE A 210 -15.23 -1.22 17.59
C ILE A 210 -15.73 -2.35 16.66
N ARG A 211 -15.87 -3.59 17.16
CA ARG A 211 -16.24 -4.75 16.32
C ARG A 211 -17.55 -4.53 15.58
N GLY A 212 -18.60 -4.08 16.28
CA GLY A 212 -19.90 -3.82 15.65
C GLY A 212 -19.83 -2.72 14.58
N LYS A 213 -19.02 -1.68 14.80
CA LYS A 213 -18.83 -0.59 13.83
C LYS A 213 -18.13 -1.07 12.56
N ILE A 214 -17.08 -1.88 12.68
CA ILE A 214 -16.37 -2.47 11.54
C ILE A 214 -17.26 -3.48 10.82
N THR A 215 -17.89 -4.43 11.54
CA THR A 215 -18.69 -5.51 10.95
C THR A 215 -19.83 -4.98 10.09
N ARG A 216 -20.51 -3.91 10.51
CA ARG A 216 -21.57 -3.27 9.70
C ARG A 216 -21.07 -2.69 8.38
N GLN A 217 -19.79 -2.36 8.30
CA GLN A 217 -19.17 -1.74 7.11
C GLN A 217 -18.47 -2.77 6.21
N LEU A 218 -18.27 -4.02 6.65
CA LEU A 218 -17.63 -5.05 5.83
C LEU A 218 -18.32 -5.27 4.48
N PRO A 219 -19.66 -5.31 4.35
CA PRO A 219 -20.30 -5.46 3.04
C PRO A 219 -19.94 -4.35 2.03
N GLU A 220 -19.57 -3.17 2.51
CA GLU A 220 -19.14 -2.05 1.67
C GLU A 220 -17.65 -2.11 1.31
N PHE A 221 -16.80 -2.57 2.23
CA PHE A 221 -15.34 -2.41 2.13
C PHE A 221 -14.55 -3.71 1.94
N LEU A 222 -15.09 -4.85 2.34
CA LEU A 222 -14.49 -6.16 2.11
C LEU A 222 -14.86 -6.63 0.70
N THR A 223 -14.17 -6.07 -0.27
CA THR A 223 -14.37 -6.33 -1.70
C THR A 223 -13.15 -7.03 -2.28
N GLN A 224 -13.29 -7.53 -3.50
CA GLN A 224 -12.14 -7.86 -4.33
C GLN A 224 -11.32 -6.61 -4.67
N PHE A 225 -10.10 -6.81 -5.15
CA PHE A 225 -9.26 -5.78 -5.72
C PHE A 225 -9.27 -5.89 -7.25
N PRO A 226 -9.27 -4.78 -8.01
CA PRO A 226 -8.99 -4.80 -9.44
C PRO A 226 -7.49 -5.04 -9.69
N PRO A 227 -7.09 -5.38 -10.93
CA PRO A 227 -5.68 -5.54 -11.26
C PRO A 227 -4.99 -4.18 -11.35
N VAL A 228 -3.72 -4.13 -10.94
CA VAL A 228 -2.81 -3.08 -11.42
C VAL A 228 -2.47 -3.44 -12.86
N VAL A 229 -2.73 -2.51 -13.78
CA VAL A 229 -2.50 -2.75 -15.21
C VAL A 229 -1.15 -2.22 -15.65
N LYS A 230 -0.63 -2.71 -16.78
CA LYS A 230 0.52 -2.10 -17.42
C LYS A 230 0.15 -0.66 -17.80
N HIS A 231 0.93 0.31 -17.30
CA HIS A 231 0.63 1.72 -17.52
C HIS A 231 0.95 2.09 -18.98
N PRO A 232 -0.02 2.65 -19.73
CA PRO A 232 0.15 2.90 -21.16
C PRO A 232 0.97 4.17 -21.46
N PHE A 233 1.08 5.09 -20.49
CA PHE A 233 1.74 6.38 -20.66
C PHE A 233 3.17 6.35 -20.11
N SER A 234 4.14 6.70 -20.93
CA SER A 234 5.55 6.79 -20.55
C SER A 234 6.04 8.22 -20.63
N GLY A 235 6.68 8.70 -19.56
CA GLY A 235 7.22 10.06 -19.47
C GLY A 235 8.69 10.17 -19.86
N LYS A 236 9.16 11.42 -19.93
CA LYS A 236 10.59 11.76 -20.05
C LYS A 236 11.37 11.37 -18.79
N LEU A 237 10.74 11.49 -17.62
CA LEU A 237 11.32 11.09 -16.35
C LEU A 237 11.47 9.57 -16.31
N LYS A 238 12.72 9.11 -16.26
CA LYS A 238 13.11 7.70 -16.09
C LYS A 238 13.75 7.49 -14.74
N ALA A 239 13.48 6.35 -14.11
CA ALA A 239 14.15 5.98 -12.88
C ALA A 239 15.60 5.59 -13.18
N ASP A 240 16.53 6.09 -12.37
CA ASP A 240 17.92 5.64 -12.40
C ASP A 240 18.03 4.19 -11.94
N LYS A 241 19.10 3.51 -12.35
CA LYS A 241 19.43 2.20 -11.81
C LYS A 241 19.66 2.33 -10.30
N ILE A 242 18.87 1.60 -9.52
CA ILE A 242 18.96 1.62 -8.06
C ILE A 242 20.26 0.97 -7.59
N ASP A 243 21.05 1.73 -6.84
CA ASP A 243 22.20 1.22 -6.09
C ASP A 243 21.78 0.87 -4.66
N TRP A 244 21.39 -0.39 -4.47
CA TRP A 244 20.95 -0.91 -3.17
C TRP A 244 22.07 -0.90 -2.12
N GLU A 245 23.34 -1.04 -2.54
CA GLU A 245 24.47 -0.98 -1.62
C GLU A 245 24.69 0.44 -1.11
N ALA A 246 24.61 1.44 -2.00
CA ALA A 246 24.67 2.84 -1.61
C ALA A 246 23.51 3.21 -0.68
N ALA A 247 22.29 2.74 -0.97
CA ALA A 247 21.14 2.94 -0.09
C ALA A 247 21.38 2.32 1.29
N GLU A 248 21.93 1.10 1.39
CA GLU A 248 22.28 0.49 2.68
C GLU A 248 23.40 1.25 3.40
N LYS A 249 24.39 1.75 2.68
CA LYS A 249 25.50 2.55 3.24
C LYS A 249 25.02 3.89 3.81
N SER A 250 23.94 4.48 3.26
CA SER A 250 23.36 5.72 3.79
C SER A 250 22.64 5.58 5.14
N LEU A 251 22.38 4.36 5.60
CA LEU A 251 21.63 4.10 6.84
C LEU A 251 22.46 4.41 8.09
N GLN A 252 21.83 5.13 9.02
CA GLN A 252 22.34 5.49 10.35
C GLN A 252 21.61 4.66 11.42
N VAL A 253 21.80 3.34 11.37
CA VAL A 253 21.07 2.37 12.19
C VAL A 253 22.02 1.46 12.96
N ASP A 254 21.52 0.85 14.03
CA ASP A 254 22.25 -0.22 14.72
C ASP A 254 22.45 -1.42 13.78
N ARG A 255 23.72 -1.82 13.62
CA ARG A 255 24.15 -2.93 12.77
C ARG A 255 24.48 -4.21 13.55
N SER A 256 24.44 -4.18 14.88
CA SER A 256 24.72 -5.35 15.73
C SER A 256 23.67 -6.44 15.59
N VAL A 257 22.42 -6.06 15.27
CA VAL A 257 21.30 -6.98 15.03
C VAL A 257 21.21 -7.32 13.54
N GLY A 258 21.85 -8.42 13.15
CA GLY A 258 21.88 -8.90 11.77
C GLY A 258 20.52 -9.38 11.21
N PRO A 259 20.45 -9.68 9.90
CA PRO A 259 19.24 -10.16 9.22
C PRO A 259 18.55 -11.32 9.92
N VAL A 260 17.22 -11.39 9.78
CA VAL A 260 16.46 -12.52 10.30
C VAL A 260 16.61 -13.73 9.38
N THR A 261 16.89 -14.89 9.96
CA THR A 261 16.91 -16.17 9.24
C THR A 261 15.53 -16.80 9.25
N GLY A 262 15.11 -17.42 8.14
CA GLY A 262 13.86 -18.19 8.06
C GLY A 262 12.62 -17.40 7.62
N PHE A 263 12.72 -16.09 7.42
CA PHE A 263 11.68 -15.29 6.76
C PHE A 263 12.22 -14.75 5.45
N VAL A 264 11.51 -15.07 4.36
CA VAL A 264 11.82 -14.55 3.03
C VAL A 264 11.03 -13.26 2.83
N PRO A 265 11.68 -12.13 2.50
CA PRO A 265 10.99 -10.88 2.21
C PRO A 265 10.22 -10.90 0.89
N GLY A 266 9.33 -9.93 0.69
CA GLY A 266 8.59 -9.71 -0.56
C GLY A 266 7.15 -10.21 -0.55
N TYR A 267 6.36 -9.70 -1.49
CA TYR A 267 4.93 -9.99 -1.59
C TYR A 267 4.67 -11.48 -1.89
N LYS A 268 5.40 -12.07 -2.85
CA LYS A 268 5.25 -13.49 -3.20
C LYS A 268 5.54 -14.43 -2.02
N ALA A 269 6.56 -14.13 -1.22
CA ALA A 269 6.87 -14.89 -0.03
C ALA A 269 5.78 -14.74 1.03
N GLY A 270 5.25 -13.52 1.23
CA GLY A 270 4.11 -13.27 2.11
C GLY A 270 2.87 -14.07 1.72
N ILE A 271 2.53 -14.13 0.43
CA ILE A 271 1.42 -14.95 -0.09
C ILE A 271 1.68 -16.45 0.12
N SER A 272 2.91 -16.90 -0.07
CA SER A 272 3.29 -18.31 0.18
C SER A 272 3.09 -18.69 1.65
N VAL A 273 3.44 -17.80 2.59
CA VAL A 273 3.21 -18.00 4.03
C VAL A 273 1.71 -18.02 4.36
N LEU A 274 0.91 -17.15 3.71
CA LEU A 274 -0.55 -17.15 3.85
C LEU A 274 -1.16 -18.47 3.34
N GLN A 275 -0.73 -18.92 2.17
CA GLN A 275 -1.16 -20.20 1.60
C GLN A 275 -0.86 -21.36 2.55
N GLU A 276 0.36 -21.43 3.09
CA GLU A 276 0.73 -22.45 4.05
C GLU A 276 -0.14 -22.38 5.31
N PHE A 277 -0.39 -21.17 5.82
CA PHE A 277 -1.27 -20.97 6.96
C PHE A 277 -2.68 -21.51 6.71
N CYS A 278 -3.31 -21.12 5.60
CA CYS A 278 -4.66 -21.57 5.23
C CYS A 278 -4.73 -23.07 4.99
N ASN A 279 -3.71 -23.68 4.40
CA ASN A 279 -3.74 -25.10 4.06
C ASN A 279 -3.41 -26.00 5.26
N LYS A 280 -2.52 -25.57 6.15
CA LYS A 280 -1.95 -26.44 7.20
C LYS A 280 -2.28 -25.99 8.63
N ARG A 281 -2.30 -24.69 8.91
CA ARG A 281 -2.30 -24.16 10.29
C ARG A 281 -3.66 -23.66 10.75
N ILE A 282 -4.52 -23.17 9.86
CA ILE A 282 -5.82 -22.56 10.21
C ILE A 282 -6.72 -23.50 11.02
N LYS A 283 -6.70 -24.81 10.71
CA LYS A 283 -7.51 -25.83 11.40
C LYS A 283 -7.17 -25.94 12.89
N MET A 284 -5.91 -25.67 13.26
CA MET A 284 -5.45 -25.71 14.65
C MET A 284 -5.44 -24.34 15.32
N PHE A 285 -5.59 -23.26 14.56
CA PHE A 285 -5.44 -21.90 15.07
C PHE A 285 -6.45 -21.55 16.18
N GLY A 286 -7.67 -22.10 16.10
CA GLY A 286 -8.68 -21.88 17.13
C GLY A 286 -8.26 -22.34 18.53
N SER A 287 -7.48 -23.43 18.62
CA SER A 287 -7.07 -24.07 19.87
C SER A 287 -5.60 -23.88 20.25
N LYS A 288 -4.76 -23.36 19.33
CA LYS A 288 -3.29 -23.24 19.52
C LYS A 288 -2.69 -21.87 19.14
N ARG A 289 -3.49 -20.80 19.12
CA ARG A 289 -3.01 -19.44 18.82
C ARG A 289 -2.34 -18.77 20.01
#